data_AF-A0A843CU55-F1
#
_entry.id   AF-A0A843CU55-F1
#
_cell.length_a   1.000
_cell.length_b   1.000
_cell.length_c   1.000
_cell.angle_alpha   90.00
_cell.angle_beta   90.00
_cell.angle_gamma   90.00
#
_symmetry.space_group_name_H-M   'P 1'
#
loop_
_entity.id
_entity.type
_entity.pdbx_description
1 polymer ?
#
loop_
_entity_poly.entity_id
_entity_poly.type
_entity_poly.pdbx_seq_one_letter_code
_entity_poly.pdbx_strand_id
1 'polypeptide(L)'
;MSASKQLPPVQLPPKVAAQLKSAVEDAFKSLGNEAAVLIMYYARSRHNVDMNDLPSSIEELDGVLTEVLGSARRMVVSQCATILSQRLGVDLPIRTEKLSDIFRQVARQYQKGSARTTGSPFDDLEGVEESADPVGADQ
;
A
#
# COMPACT_ATOMS: atom_id res chain seq x y z
N MET A 1 -26.67 9.96 -16.58
CA MET A 1 -26.14 8.66 -16.12
C MET A 1 -24.63 8.73 -16.22
N SER A 2 -23.96 9.14 -15.15
CA SER A 2 -22.50 9.25 -15.14
C SER A 2 -21.90 7.85 -15.08
N ALA A 3 -21.13 7.47 -16.11
CA ALA A 3 -20.38 6.24 -16.10
C ALA A 3 -19.46 6.22 -14.87
N SER A 4 -19.73 5.32 -13.93
CA SER A 4 -18.82 5.03 -12.84
C SER A 4 -17.48 4.62 -13.45
N LYS A 5 -16.50 5.51 -13.44
CA LYS A 5 -15.11 5.18 -13.77
C LYS A 5 -14.68 4.09 -12.80
N GLN A 6 -14.79 2.82 -13.21
CA GLN A 6 -14.16 1.71 -12.51
C GLN A 6 -12.67 2.01 -12.47
N LEU A 7 -12.17 2.29 -11.27
CA LEU A 7 -10.74 2.45 -11.06
C LEU A 7 -10.06 1.10 -11.28
N PRO A 8 -8.84 1.09 -11.86
CA PRO A 8 -8.15 -0.15 -12.15
C PRO A 8 -7.90 -0.95 -10.87
N PRO A 9 -8.03 -2.29 -10.92
CA PRO A 9 -7.81 -3.16 -9.77
C PRO A 9 -6.37 -3.00 -9.25
N VAL A 10 -6.22 -2.99 -7.92
CA VAL A 10 -4.92 -2.82 -7.28
C VAL A 10 -4.10 -4.10 -7.47
N GLN A 11 -3.08 -4.05 -8.33
CA GLN A 11 -2.15 -5.18 -8.51
C GLN A 11 -0.95 -5.03 -7.60
N LEU A 12 -0.69 -6.06 -6.79
CA LEU A 12 0.37 -6.09 -5.78
C LEU A 12 1.06 -7.46 -5.74
N PRO A 13 2.34 -7.52 -5.33
CA PRO A 13 3.01 -8.79 -5.06
C PRO A 13 2.23 -9.61 -4.03
N PRO A 14 2.20 -10.96 -4.14
CA PRO A 14 1.37 -11.81 -3.28
C PRO A 14 1.69 -11.67 -1.79
N LYS A 15 2.96 -11.44 -1.44
CA LYS A 15 3.37 -11.17 -0.04
C LYS A 15 2.75 -9.87 0.49
N VAL A 16 2.69 -8.82 -0.33
CA VAL A 16 2.12 -7.52 0.05
C VAL A 16 0.60 -7.62 0.14
N ALA A 17 -0.04 -8.34 -0.79
CA ALA A 17 -1.47 -8.64 -0.73
C ALA A 17 -1.85 -9.40 0.56
N ALA A 18 -1.06 -10.39 0.96
CA ALA A 18 -1.28 -11.12 2.21
C ALA A 18 -1.11 -10.21 3.45
N GLN A 19 -0.11 -9.33 3.46
CA GLN A 19 0.06 -8.37 4.55
C GLN A 19 -1.09 -7.35 4.62
N LEU A 20 -1.61 -6.92 3.47
CA LEU A 20 -2.78 -6.06 3.37
C LEU A 20 -4.03 -6.71 3.93
N LYS A 21 -4.32 -7.94 3.52
CA LYS A 21 -5.41 -8.73 4.07
C LYS A 21 -5.30 -8.84 5.59
N SER A 22 -4.15 -9.28 6.09
CA SER A 22 -3.95 -9.44 7.53
C SER A 22 -4.04 -8.11 8.29
N ALA A 23 -3.59 -6.99 7.71
CA ALA A 23 -3.72 -5.68 8.34
C ALA A 23 -5.18 -5.24 8.47
N VAL A 24 -6.02 -5.52 7.46
CA VAL A 24 -7.46 -5.26 7.53
C VAL A 24 -8.13 -6.13 8.61
N GLU A 25 -7.79 -7.41 8.67
CA GLU A 25 -8.31 -8.32 9.70
C GLU A 25 -7.94 -7.84 11.11
N ASP A 26 -6.70 -7.41 11.31
CA ASP A 26 -6.21 -6.93 12.61
C ASP A 26 -6.79 -5.55 12.95
N ALA A 27 -7.01 -4.70 11.95
CA ALA A 27 -7.74 -3.44 12.13
C ALA A 27 -9.19 -3.69 12.57
N PHE A 28 -9.88 -4.69 12.01
CA PHE A 28 -11.23 -5.04 12.45
C PHE A 28 -11.22 -5.60 13.87
N LYS A 29 -10.26 -6.49 14.20
CA LYS A 29 -10.12 -7.04 15.56
C LYS A 29 -9.81 -5.98 16.62
N SER A 30 -9.23 -4.84 16.23
CA SER A 30 -9.01 -3.71 17.14
C SER A 30 -10.31 -3.10 17.69
N LEU A 31 -11.44 -3.30 17.00
CA LEU A 31 -12.78 -2.94 17.49
C LEU A 31 -13.37 -3.96 18.47
N GLY A 32 -12.75 -5.14 18.58
CA GLY A 32 -13.27 -6.32 19.27
C GLY A 32 -13.46 -7.49 18.30
N ASN A 33 -13.20 -8.71 18.79
CA ASN A 33 -13.27 -9.93 17.96
C ASN A 33 -14.69 -10.17 17.42
N GLU A 34 -15.70 -9.94 18.25
CA GLU A 34 -17.11 -10.14 17.90
C GLU A 34 -17.56 -9.11 16.86
N ALA A 35 -17.14 -7.85 17.01
CA ALA A 35 -17.39 -6.80 16.03
C ALA A 35 -16.76 -7.14 14.68
N ALA A 36 -15.52 -7.63 14.68
CA ALA A 36 -14.85 -8.09 13.46
C ALA A 36 -15.63 -9.21 12.76
N VAL A 37 -16.08 -10.23 13.51
CA VAL A 37 -16.89 -11.33 12.96
C VAL A 37 -18.19 -10.80 12.33
N LEU A 38 -18.88 -9.86 12.99
CA LEU A 38 -20.11 -9.27 12.47
C LEU A 38 -19.88 -8.47 11.19
N ILE A 39 -18.84 -7.63 11.15
CA ILE A 39 -18.49 -6.84 9.95
C ILE A 39 -18.19 -7.79 8.78
N MET A 40 -17.40 -8.83 9.02
CA MET A 40 -17.02 -9.81 8.00
C MET A 40 -18.23 -10.62 7.51
N TYR A 41 -19.10 -11.03 8.42
CA TYR A 41 -20.34 -11.73 8.08
C TYR A 41 -21.26 -10.84 7.23
N TYR A 42 -21.42 -9.58 7.59
CA TYR A 42 -22.21 -8.62 6.82
C TYR A 42 -21.60 -8.38 5.42
N ALA A 43 -20.27 -8.20 5.34
CA ALA A 43 -19.56 -8.01 4.08
C ALA A 43 -19.80 -9.18 3.12
N ARG A 44 -19.68 -10.41 3.62
CA ARG A 44 -19.86 -11.62 2.82
C ARG A 44 -21.33 -11.84 2.42
N SER A 45 -22.26 -11.66 3.35
CA SER A 45 -23.68 -11.95 3.11
C SER A 45 -24.36 -10.95 2.18
N ARG A 46 -24.00 -9.66 2.27
CA ARG A 46 -24.71 -8.59 1.57
C ARG A 46 -23.98 -8.05 0.36
N HIS A 47 -22.65 -8.03 0.41
CA HIS A 47 -21.80 -7.45 -0.64
C HIS A 47 -20.93 -8.50 -1.33
N ASN A 48 -21.09 -9.78 -0.98
CA ASN A 48 -20.32 -10.91 -1.51
C ASN A 48 -18.79 -10.70 -1.45
N VAL A 49 -18.33 -9.96 -0.43
CA VAL A 49 -16.91 -9.69 -0.23
C VAL A 49 -16.24 -10.89 0.42
N ASP A 50 -15.24 -11.46 -0.25
CA ASP A 50 -14.29 -12.41 0.33
C ASP A 50 -12.97 -11.69 0.65
N MET A 51 -12.47 -11.88 1.87
CA MET A 51 -11.18 -11.36 2.31
C MET A 51 -10.00 -12.02 1.58
N ASN A 52 -10.20 -13.21 1.03
CA ASN A 52 -9.21 -13.87 0.17
C ASN A 52 -9.07 -13.19 -1.19
N ASP A 53 -10.08 -12.44 -1.63
CA ASP A 53 -10.06 -11.71 -2.90
C ASP A 53 -9.42 -10.32 -2.76
N LEU A 54 -8.99 -9.94 -1.56
CA LEU A 54 -8.19 -8.74 -1.36
C LEU A 54 -6.83 -8.87 -2.07
N PRO A 55 -6.38 -7.84 -2.79
CA PRO A 55 -6.86 -6.45 -2.77
C PRO A 55 -7.96 -6.09 -3.79
N SER A 56 -8.49 -7.04 -4.56
CA SER A 56 -9.42 -6.77 -5.67
C SER A 56 -10.81 -6.30 -5.20
N SER A 57 -11.29 -6.82 -4.07
CA SER A 57 -12.62 -6.54 -3.48
C SER A 57 -12.63 -5.35 -2.50
N ILE A 58 -11.60 -4.49 -2.52
CA ILE A 58 -11.40 -3.44 -1.51
C ILE A 58 -12.40 -2.29 -1.60
N GLU A 59 -12.92 -2.00 -2.80
CA GLU A 59 -13.93 -0.94 -3.01
C GLU A 59 -15.28 -1.36 -2.44
N GLU A 60 -15.64 -2.62 -2.61
CA GLU A 60 -16.84 -3.22 -2.01
C GLU A 60 -16.74 -3.22 -0.48
N LEU A 61 -15.55 -3.49 0.05
CA LEU A 61 -15.29 -3.41 1.49
C LEU A 61 -15.41 -1.97 2.03
N ASP A 62 -15.00 -0.95 1.27
CA ASP A 62 -15.24 0.46 1.64
C ASP A 62 -16.74 0.79 1.70
N GLY A 63 -17.53 0.21 0.80
CA GLY A 63 -18.99 0.27 0.83
C GLY A 63 -19.56 -0.33 2.12
N VAL A 64 -19.11 -1.53 2.48
CA VAL A 64 -19.50 -2.21 3.72
C VAL A 64 -19.17 -1.37 4.95
N LEU A 65 -17.94 -0.85 5.04
CA LEU A 65 -17.53 -0.04 6.19
C LEU A 65 -18.33 1.25 6.30
N THR A 66 -18.72 1.83 5.17
CA THR A 66 -19.60 3.00 5.13
C THR A 66 -20.98 2.68 5.67
N GLU A 67 -21.55 1.52 5.32
CA GLU A 67 -22.87 1.08 5.80
C GLU A 67 -22.87 0.69 7.28
N VAL A 68 -21.85 -0.06 7.72
CA VAL A 68 -21.81 -0.64 9.08
C VAL A 68 -21.33 0.38 10.11
N LEU A 69 -20.31 1.16 9.78
CA LEU A 69 -19.62 2.04 10.73
C LEU A 69 -19.88 3.52 10.49
N GLY A 70 -20.44 3.91 9.33
CA GLY A 70 -20.65 5.31 8.99
C GLY A 70 -19.35 6.10 9.06
N SER A 71 -19.30 7.15 9.88
CA SER A 71 -18.12 7.99 10.12
C SER A 71 -17.03 7.30 10.96
N ALA A 72 -17.39 6.30 11.77
CA ALA A 72 -16.42 5.56 12.60
C ALA A 72 -15.45 4.71 11.76
N ARG A 73 -15.74 4.49 10.46
CA ARG A 73 -14.83 3.80 9.53
C ARG A 73 -13.43 4.42 9.52
N ARG A 74 -13.31 5.74 9.74
CA ARG A 74 -12.02 6.44 9.75
C ARG A 74 -11.07 5.87 10.80
N MET A 75 -11.57 5.40 11.94
CA MET A 75 -10.74 4.76 12.97
C MET A 75 -10.14 3.45 12.45
N VAL A 76 -10.94 2.64 11.76
CA VAL A 76 -10.50 1.38 11.16
C VAL A 76 -9.49 1.62 10.04
N VAL A 77 -9.75 2.58 9.16
CA VAL A 77 -8.81 2.96 8.10
C VAL A 77 -7.50 3.48 8.68
N SER A 78 -7.58 4.30 9.73
CA SER A 78 -6.40 4.80 10.45
C SER A 78 -5.59 3.66 11.05
N GLN A 79 -6.24 2.72 11.75
CA GLN A 79 -5.57 1.59 12.35
C GLN A 79 -4.93 0.67 11.30
N CYS A 80 -5.64 0.41 10.19
CA CYS A 80 -5.10 -0.36 9.08
C CYS A 80 -3.86 0.31 8.48
N ALA A 81 -3.89 1.62 8.28
CA ALA A 81 -2.74 2.37 7.79
C ALA A 81 -1.55 2.30 8.75
N THR A 82 -1.77 2.45 10.06
CA THR A 82 -0.72 2.30 11.07
C THR A 82 -0.08 0.91 11.06
N ILE A 83 -0.89 -0.15 11.03
CA ILE A 83 -0.40 -1.53 10.97
C ILE A 83 0.42 -1.75 9.69
N LEU A 84 -0.06 -1.25 8.55
CA LEU A 84 0.64 -1.37 7.27
C LEU A 84 1.95 -0.61 7.25
N SER A 85 1.97 0.62 7.76
CA SER A 85 3.18 1.41 7.86
C SER A 85 4.26 0.70 8.68
N GLN A 86 3.88 0.07 9.79
CA GLN A 86 4.80 -0.70 10.63
C GLN A 86 5.32 -1.96 9.92
N ARG A 87 4.46 -2.69 9.21
CA ARG A 87 4.83 -3.96 8.56
C ARG A 87 5.68 -3.78 7.30
N LEU A 88 5.33 -2.77 6.50
CA LEU A 88 5.94 -2.51 5.21
C LEU A 88 7.08 -1.47 5.30
N GLY A 89 7.23 -0.80 6.45
CA GLY A 89 8.23 0.25 6.64
C GLY A 89 7.99 1.47 5.76
N VAL A 90 6.73 1.77 5.40
CA VAL A 90 6.35 2.90 4.54
C VAL A 90 5.51 3.89 5.30
N ASP A 91 5.75 5.18 5.07
CA ASP A 91 4.89 6.23 5.62
C ASP A 91 3.59 6.34 4.80
N LEU A 92 2.44 6.11 5.45
CA LEU A 92 1.11 6.17 4.84
C LEU A 92 0.31 7.30 5.51
N PRO A 93 0.22 8.49 4.89
CA PRO A 93 -0.50 9.60 5.47
C PRO A 93 -1.99 9.29 5.60
N ILE A 94 -2.49 9.32 6.84
CA ILE A 94 -3.88 9.02 7.19
C ILE A 94 -4.76 10.25 6.93
N ARG A 95 -5.02 10.52 5.65
CA ARG A 95 -5.89 11.62 5.19
C ARG A 95 -7.18 11.14 4.52
N THR A 96 -7.42 9.83 4.54
CA THR A 96 -8.55 9.18 3.85
C THR A 96 -9.41 8.39 4.83
N GLU A 97 -10.68 8.21 4.47
CA GLU A 97 -11.66 7.36 5.15
C GLU A 97 -11.90 6.05 4.39
N LYS A 98 -11.09 5.76 3.37
CA LYS A 98 -11.21 4.60 2.49
C LYS A 98 -9.96 3.72 2.57
N LEU A 99 -10.15 2.42 2.72
CA LEU A 99 -9.08 1.42 2.65
C LEU A 99 -8.50 1.33 1.24
N SER A 100 -9.34 1.47 0.20
CA SER A 100 -8.90 1.44 -1.20
C SER A 100 -7.81 2.50 -1.50
N ASP A 101 -7.92 3.67 -0.89
CA ASP A 101 -6.92 4.74 -1.02
C ASP A 101 -5.60 4.36 -0.35
N ILE A 102 -5.64 3.72 0.82
CA ILE A 102 -4.44 3.22 1.51
C ILE A 102 -3.76 2.14 0.65
N PHE A 103 -4.53 1.21 0.10
CA PHE A 103 -4.03 0.13 -0.75
C PHE A 103 -3.38 0.68 -2.02
N ARG A 104 -3.98 1.71 -2.64
CA ARG A 104 -3.39 2.41 -3.78
C ARG A 104 -2.11 3.14 -3.43
N GLN A 105 -2.03 3.77 -2.26
CA GLN A 105 -0.79 4.40 -1.80
C GLN A 105 0.32 3.36 -1.66
N VAL A 106 0.03 2.21 -1.04
CA VAL A 106 0.98 1.09 -0.94
C VAL A 106 1.40 0.60 -2.33
N ALA A 107 0.45 0.38 -3.25
CA ALA A 107 0.76 -0.05 -4.61
C ALA A 107 1.64 0.95 -5.36
N ARG A 108 1.38 2.25 -5.23
CA ARG A 108 2.22 3.29 -5.82
C ARG A 108 3.63 3.30 -5.25
N GLN A 109 3.78 3.13 -3.93
CA GLN A 109 5.10 3.06 -3.30
C GLN A 109 5.91 1.85 -3.80
N TYR A 110 5.27 0.70 -3.94
CA TYR A 110 5.92 -0.52 -4.45
C TYR A 110 6.25 -0.43 -5.95
N GLN A 111 5.35 0.14 -6.77
CA GLN A 111 5.63 0.36 -8.19
C GLN A 111 6.78 1.37 -8.39
N LYS A 112 6.83 2.43 -7.57
CA LYS A 112 7.90 3.44 -7.61
C LYS A 112 9.22 2.91 -7.06
N GLY A 113 9.18 2.01 -6.07
CA GLY A 113 10.34 1.28 -5.56
C GLY A 113 10.90 0.29 -6.58
N SER A 114 10.03 -0.39 -7.34
CA SER A 114 10.43 -1.29 -8.44
C SER A 114 11.03 -0.54 -9.64
N ALA A 115 10.71 0.74 -9.82
CA ALA A 115 11.31 1.60 -10.85
C ALA A 115 12.67 2.18 -10.43
N ARG A 116 13.07 2.04 -9.15
CA ARG A 116 14.37 2.54 -8.64
C ARG A 116 15.50 1.51 -8.71
N THR A 117 15.25 0.28 -9.15
CA THR A 117 16.28 -0.77 -9.26
C THR A 117 17.04 -0.80 -10.59
N THR A 118 16.86 0.21 -11.47
CA THR A 118 17.71 0.38 -12.68
C THR A 118 18.49 1.70 -12.70
N GLY A 119 18.60 2.39 -11.56
CA GLY A 119 19.48 3.55 -11.41
C GLY A 119 20.44 3.31 -10.25
N SER A 120 21.55 2.62 -10.51
CA SER A 120 22.71 2.59 -9.61
C SER A 120 23.06 4.04 -9.22
N PRO A 121 23.12 4.39 -7.91
CA PRO A 121 23.63 5.69 -7.48
C PRO A 121 25.16 5.73 -7.38
N PHE A 122 25.87 4.76 -7.96
CA PHE A 122 27.32 4.54 -7.76
C PHE A 122 28.13 4.38 -9.06
N ASP A 123 27.59 4.78 -10.22
CA ASP A 123 28.30 4.69 -11.52
C ASP A 123 28.78 6.06 -12.03
N ASP A 124 29.22 6.95 -11.13
CA ASP A 124 29.71 8.29 -11.50
C ASP A 124 31.01 8.66 -10.77
N LEU A 125 31.88 7.67 -10.51
CA LEU A 125 33.21 7.95 -9.98
C LEU A 125 34.27 6.92 -10.41
N GLU A 126 34.47 6.75 -11.71
CA GLU A 126 35.75 6.29 -12.27
C GLU A 126 36.16 7.17 -13.46
N GLY A 127 37.39 7.69 -13.42
CA GLY A 127 38.04 8.26 -14.60
C GLY A 127 38.60 9.68 -14.46
N VAL A 128 39.37 10.00 -13.42
CA VAL A 128 40.46 10.97 -13.60
C VAL A 128 41.70 10.15 -13.92
N GLU A 129 41.93 9.97 -15.22
CA GLU A 129 43.19 9.45 -15.74
C GLU A 129 44.34 10.35 -15.31
N GLU A 130 45.28 9.70 -14.62
CA GLU A 130 46.64 10.13 -14.41
C GLU A 130 47.35 10.26 -15.77
N SER A 131 47.52 11.48 -16.26
CA SER A 131 48.49 11.79 -17.30
C SER A 131 49.70 12.47 -16.64
N ALA A 132 50.66 11.63 -16.25
CA ALA A 132 52.02 12.03 -15.95
C ALA A 132 52.76 12.31 -17.26
N ASP A 133 53.09 13.58 -17.52
CA ASP A 133 54.06 13.96 -18.54
C ASP A 133 55.40 14.34 -17.87
N PRO A 134 56.50 13.64 -18.19
CA PRO A 134 57.84 14.04 -17.77
C PRO A 134 58.40 15.08 -18.76
N VAL A 135 58.44 16.34 -18.33
CA VAL A 135 59.27 17.39 -18.94
C VAL A 135 60.38 17.67 -17.93
N GLY A 136 61.62 17.23 -18.13
CA GLY A 136 62.49 17.71 -19.20
C GLY A 136 63.69 18.31 -18.49
N ALA A 137 64.82 17.60 -18.52
CA ALA A 137 66.09 18.10 -18.06
C ALA A 137 66.53 19.27 -18.96
N ASP A 138 66.91 20.41 -18.37
CA ASP A 138 67.89 21.30 -18.98
C ASP A 138 68.59 22.15 -17.91
N GLN A 139 69.91 21.92 -17.84
CA GLN A 139 71.04 22.82 -17.51
C GLN A 139 71.08 23.58 -16.18
#